data_AF-A0A1S3WYU8-F1
#
_entry.id   AF-A0A1S3WYU8-F1
#
_cell.length_a   1.000
_cell.length_b   1.000
_cell.length_c   1.000
_cell.angle_alpha   90.00
_cell.angle_beta   90.00
_cell.angle_gamma   90.00
#
_symmetry.space_group_name_H-M   'P 1'
#
loop_
_entity.id
_entity.type
_entity.pdbx_description
1 polymer ?
#
loop_
_entity_poly.entity_id
_entity_poly.type
_entity_poly.pdbx_seq_one_letter_code
_entity_poly.pdbx_strand_id
1 'polypeptide(L)'
;MRITGIPTADQRLIYKGKQLHSEQTLANCGIQKDESMQLVGRMRSTDHPQAWQLINDLVSLIFDILKSNYPSVPSDSDHIIRTLIQFLTMTPGDNIEKAYEHIKIFVSSWAPAALVMLYMSPDNANKFTADESVRSFVNSFTSMLPKHICVGCARIVLEFCKLLRRAAGLDDRLYNFCRNSLGAIVDSIGIARHTKELLALKDVFMFVCEVVVPELSHALELSKGSIESTGGLAVSIVRDFTEYMLALKKVIRSQILFGTSEAVCVRECIKYLHRILYDLLDKMELCLKKLEDQLGLKEIGKGKPIVPWWSQYLVILKELNSISKLFKGFGEGLLAEDEAKKGFTVFFDSGICKKI
;
A
#
# COMPACT_ATOMS: atom_id res chain seq x y z
N MET A 1 16.97 5.72 -1.60
CA MET A 1 16.96 5.08 -2.94
C MET A 1 17.62 3.71 -2.80
N ARG A 2 16.90 2.58 -3.00
CA ARG A 2 17.53 1.25 -3.05
C ARG A 2 18.04 1.06 -4.49
N ILE A 3 19.34 1.18 -4.68
CA ILE A 3 19.99 1.29 -6.00
C ILE A 3 19.74 0.06 -6.89
N THR A 4 19.51 -1.12 -6.30
CA THR A 4 19.49 -2.39 -7.06
C THR A 4 18.15 -3.10 -7.05
N GLY A 5 17.19 -2.67 -6.21
CA GLY A 5 15.80 -3.17 -6.08
C GLY A 5 15.58 -4.68 -5.97
N ILE A 6 16.64 -5.48 -5.87
CA ILE A 6 16.62 -6.80 -5.28
C ILE A 6 16.27 -6.59 -3.79
N PRO A 7 15.32 -7.31 -3.18
CA PRO A 7 15.10 -7.22 -1.75
C PRO A 7 16.39 -7.53 -0.99
N THR A 8 16.71 -6.78 0.07
CA THR A 8 17.97 -6.96 0.82
C THR A 8 18.18 -8.40 1.31
N ALA A 9 17.09 -9.14 1.56
CA ALA A 9 17.11 -10.55 1.92
C ALA A 9 17.62 -11.49 0.81
N ASP A 10 17.50 -11.07 -0.46
CA ASP A 10 17.95 -11.84 -1.62
C ASP A 10 19.27 -11.32 -2.19
N GLN A 11 19.82 -10.27 -1.59
CA GLN A 11 21.11 -9.70 -1.96
C GLN A 11 22.25 -10.39 -1.21
N ARG A 12 23.35 -10.64 -1.91
CA ARG A 12 24.61 -11.10 -1.33
C ARG A 12 25.74 -10.23 -1.86
N LEU A 13 26.53 -9.68 -0.96
CA LEU A 13 27.76 -8.99 -1.30
C LEU A 13 28.91 -10.00 -1.29
N ILE A 14 29.69 -10.04 -2.36
CA ILE A 14 30.88 -10.87 -2.51
C ILE A 14 32.10 -9.97 -2.72
N TYR A 15 33.14 -10.20 -1.94
CA TYR A 15 34.42 -9.51 -2.06
C TYR A 15 35.54 -10.56 -1.98
N LYS A 16 36.46 -10.53 -2.96
CA LYS A 16 37.55 -11.52 -3.12
C LYS A 16 37.07 -12.99 -2.99
N GLY A 17 35.91 -13.29 -3.59
CA GLY A 17 35.30 -14.62 -3.57
C GLY A 17 34.64 -15.02 -2.25
N LYS A 18 34.61 -14.15 -1.24
CA LYS A 18 33.94 -14.40 0.05
C LYS A 18 32.65 -13.61 0.16
N GLN A 19 31.59 -14.27 0.59
CA GLN A 19 30.33 -13.60 0.92
C GLN A 19 30.49 -12.81 2.22
N LEU A 20 30.03 -11.56 2.22
CA LEU A 20 30.06 -10.69 3.40
C LEU A 20 28.77 -10.79 4.20
N HIS A 21 28.90 -10.64 5.52
CA HIS A 21 27.78 -10.66 6.46
C HIS A 21 27.44 -9.25 6.96
N SER A 22 26.17 -9.02 7.29
CA SER A 22 25.68 -7.73 7.80
C SER A 22 26.33 -7.27 9.10
N GLU A 23 26.94 -8.20 9.84
CA GLU A 23 27.58 -7.95 11.13
C GLU A 23 29.06 -7.55 10.99
N GLN A 24 29.61 -7.62 9.79
CA GLN A 24 31.01 -7.26 9.51
C GLN A 24 31.12 -5.81 9.05
N THR A 25 32.08 -5.07 9.62
CA THR A 25 32.42 -3.74 9.13
C THR A 25 33.27 -3.86 7.86
N LEU A 26 33.22 -2.84 6.99
CA LEU A 26 34.05 -2.80 5.77
C LEU A 26 35.56 -2.93 6.10
N ALA A 27 35.98 -2.33 7.23
CA ALA A 27 37.34 -2.45 7.73
C ALA A 27 37.71 -3.89 8.13
N ASN A 28 36.80 -4.62 8.79
CA ASN A 28 37.02 -6.02 9.16
C ASN A 28 37.08 -6.94 7.92
N CYS A 29 36.43 -6.55 6.83
CA CYS A 29 36.50 -7.25 5.54
C CYS A 29 37.75 -6.88 4.73
N GLY A 30 38.57 -5.94 5.21
CA GLY A 30 39.78 -5.47 4.52
C GLY A 30 39.48 -4.67 3.23
N ILE A 31 38.29 -4.09 3.12
CA ILE A 31 37.84 -3.35 1.95
C ILE A 31 38.40 -1.92 2.03
N GLN A 32 39.17 -1.53 1.01
CA GLN A 32 39.73 -0.19 0.92
C GLN A 32 38.84 0.73 0.08
N LYS A 33 39.13 2.03 0.17
CA LYS A 33 38.48 3.03 -0.67
C LYS A 33 38.72 2.69 -2.15
N ASP A 34 37.67 2.80 -2.96
CA ASP A 34 37.67 2.54 -4.41
C ASP A 34 37.89 1.07 -4.84
N GLU A 35 37.77 0.11 -3.93
CA GLU A 35 37.76 -1.31 -4.30
C GLU A 35 36.38 -1.80 -4.77
N SER A 36 36.39 -2.68 -5.78
CA SER A 36 35.18 -3.25 -6.38
C SER A 36 34.64 -4.46 -5.61
N MET A 37 33.32 -4.54 -5.45
CA MET A 37 32.61 -5.68 -4.87
C MET A 37 31.50 -6.17 -5.81
N GLN A 38 31.18 -7.46 -5.74
CA GLN A 38 30.11 -8.07 -6.51
C GLN A 38 28.83 -8.10 -5.67
N LEU A 39 27.72 -7.65 -6.26
CA LEU A 39 26.39 -7.88 -5.73
C LEU A 39 25.72 -8.98 -6.54
N VAL A 40 25.38 -10.09 -5.89
CA VAL A 40 24.63 -11.20 -6.50
C VAL A 40 23.25 -11.30 -5.87
N GLY A 41 22.24 -11.46 -6.72
CA GLY A 41 20.87 -11.77 -6.31
C GLY A 41 20.62 -13.27 -6.28
N ARG A 42 19.97 -13.78 -5.23
CA ARG A 42 19.48 -15.15 -5.21
C ARG A 42 18.28 -15.26 -6.16
N MET A 43 18.39 -16.10 -7.18
CA MET A 43 17.23 -16.49 -8.00
C MET A 43 16.26 -17.30 -7.12
N ARG A 44 14.98 -16.92 -7.14
CA ARG A 44 13.94 -17.70 -6.48
C ARG A 44 13.56 -18.85 -7.41
N SER A 45 13.48 -20.07 -6.87
CA SER A 45 12.85 -21.16 -7.60
C SER A 45 11.39 -20.79 -7.80
N THR A 46 10.93 -20.81 -9.04
CA THR A 46 9.55 -20.58 -9.42
C THR A 46 9.11 -21.74 -10.31
N ASP A 47 7.89 -22.21 -10.10
CA ASP A 47 7.26 -23.22 -10.96
C ASP A 47 6.86 -22.61 -12.33
N HIS A 48 7.05 -21.30 -12.51
CA HIS A 48 6.74 -20.56 -13.74
C HIS A 48 7.98 -19.85 -14.32
N PRO A 49 9.01 -20.60 -14.78
CA PRO A 49 10.24 -20.00 -15.29
C PRO A 49 10.02 -19.14 -16.54
N GLN A 50 9.07 -19.53 -17.41
CA GLN A 50 8.72 -18.77 -18.62
C GLN A 50 8.11 -17.41 -18.28
N ALA A 51 7.24 -17.35 -17.27
CA ALA A 51 6.65 -16.10 -16.80
C ALA A 51 7.72 -15.18 -16.21
N TRP A 52 8.67 -15.75 -15.47
CA TRP A 52 9.79 -14.99 -14.92
C TRP A 52 10.70 -14.40 -16.01
N GLN A 53 11.03 -15.18 -17.04
CA GLN A 53 11.77 -14.69 -18.21
C GLN A 53 11.05 -13.56 -18.91
N LEU A 54 9.75 -13.75 -19.23
CA LEU A 54 8.91 -12.73 -19.86
C LEU A 54 8.92 -11.40 -19.10
N ILE A 55 8.88 -11.45 -17.76
CA ILE A 55 8.93 -10.26 -16.92
C ILE A 55 10.32 -9.61 -16.88
N ASN A 56 11.41 -10.39 -16.95
CA ASN A 56 12.75 -9.79 -17.06
C ASN A 56 12.99 -9.17 -18.43
N ASP A 57 12.46 -9.77 -19.49
CA ASP A 57 12.51 -9.23 -20.85
C ASP A 57 11.73 -7.91 -20.92
N LEU A 58 10.54 -7.86 -20.28
CA LEU A 58 9.78 -6.62 -20.11
C LEU A 58 10.59 -5.54 -19.40
N VAL A 59 11.23 -5.88 -18.29
CA VAL A 59 12.06 -4.93 -17.53
C VAL A 59 13.22 -4.42 -18.38
N SER A 60 13.88 -5.31 -19.12
CA SER A 60 14.98 -4.96 -20.01
C SER A 60 14.51 -4.01 -21.13
N LEU A 61 13.39 -4.31 -21.76
CA LEU A 61 12.74 -3.46 -22.76
C LEU A 61 12.47 -2.05 -22.21
N ILE A 62 11.90 -1.94 -21.00
CA ILE A 62 11.63 -0.64 -20.37
C ILE A 62 12.94 0.13 -20.11
N PHE A 63 13.99 -0.55 -19.66
CA PHE A 63 15.28 0.11 -19.44
C PHE A 63 15.96 0.54 -20.73
N ASP A 64 15.79 -0.20 -21.83
CA ASP A 64 16.30 0.19 -23.14
C ASP A 64 15.59 1.44 -23.66
N ILE A 65 14.26 1.53 -23.48
CA ILE A 65 13.47 2.74 -23.77
C ILE A 65 13.96 3.92 -22.91
N LEU A 66 14.13 3.72 -21.60
CA LEU A 66 14.61 4.77 -20.68
C LEU A 66 16.02 5.28 -20.99
N LYS A 67 16.89 4.44 -21.56
CA LYS A 67 18.26 4.81 -21.96
C LYS A 67 18.33 5.40 -23.37
N SER A 68 17.29 5.21 -24.17
CA SER A 68 17.25 5.71 -25.54
C SER A 68 17.26 7.23 -25.56
N ASN A 69 18.03 7.81 -26.49
CA ASN A 69 17.99 9.25 -26.77
C ASN A 69 16.81 9.64 -27.67
N TYR A 70 16.01 8.67 -28.12
CA TYR A 70 14.86 8.90 -28.98
C TYR A 70 13.56 8.83 -28.16
N PRO A 71 12.57 9.70 -28.43
CA PRO A 71 11.26 9.62 -27.81
C PRO A 71 10.61 8.26 -28.07
N SER A 72 9.81 7.77 -27.12
CA SER A 72 9.07 6.53 -27.35
C SER A 72 8.08 6.68 -28.51
N VAL A 73 7.91 5.60 -29.25
CA VAL A 73 6.97 5.49 -30.37
C VAL A 73 5.76 4.63 -29.99
N PRO A 74 4.62 4.74 -30.68
CA PRO A 74 3.44 3.93 -30.36
C PRO A 74 3.69 2.41 -30.34
N SER A 75 4.66 1.92 -31.11
CA SER A 75 5.04 0.49 -31.07
C SER A 75 5.63 0.05 -29.73
N ASP A 76 6.18 0.97 -28.93
CA ASP A 76 6.77 0.67 -27.63
C ASP A 76 5.68 0.36 -26.59
N SER A 77 4.57 1.12 -26.58
CA SER A 77 3.43 0.81 -25.73
C SER A 77 2.77 -0.50 -26.14
N ASP A 78 2.58 -0.71 -27.45
CA ASP A 78 2.06 -1.98 -27.98
C ASP A 78 2.91 -3.19 -27.56
N HIS A 79 4.24 -3.06 -27.57
CA HIS A 79 5.14 -4.14 -27.14
C HIS A 79 4.98 -4.40 -25.64
N ILE A 80 5.05 -3.35 -24.81
CA ILE A 80 4.90 -3.47 -23.35
C ILE A 80 3.54 -4.09 -23.01
N ILE A 81 2.46 -3.58 -23.60
CA ILE A 81 1.09 -4.08 -23.40
C ILE A 81 1.01 -5.53 -23.79
N ARG A 82 1.50 -5.92 -24.98
CA ARG A 82 1.48 -7.32 -25.42
C ARG A 82 2.18 -8.24 -24.43
N THR A 83 3.34 -7.84 -23.92
CA THR A 83 4.10 -8.62 -22.92
C THR A 83 3.34 -8.74 -21.59
N LEU A 84 2.73 -7.65 -21.12
CA LEU A 84 1.90 -7.64 -19.92
C LEU A 84 0.65 -8.53 -20.07
N ILE A 85 -0.01 -8.48 -21.22
CA ILE A 85 -1.16 -9.32 -21.53
C ILE A 85 -0.76 -10.80 -21.64
N GLN A 86 0.38 -11.10 -22.25
CA GLN A 86 0.93 -12.45 -22.31
C GLN A 86 1.23 -13.01 -20.91
N PHE A 87 1.70 -12.16 -19.97
CA PHE A 87 1.85 -12.57 -18.59
C PHE A 87 0.50 -12.98 -17.95
N LEU A 88 -0.59 -12.26 -18.23
CA LEU A 88 -1.92 -12.63 -17.74
C LEU A 88 -2.42 -13.93 -18.36
N THR A 89 -2.23 -14.13 -19.66
CA THR A 89 -2.70 -15.35 -20.36
C THR A 89 -1.98 -16.60 -19.88
N MET A 90 -0.74 -16.47 -19.38
CA MET A 90 0.01 -17.55 -18.74
C MET A 90 -0.50 -17.90 -17.32
N THR A 91 -1.41 -17.12 -16.74
CA THR A 91 -1.92 -17.35 -15.39
C THR A 91 -2.83 -18.59 -15.38
N PRO A 92 -2.55 -19.62 -14.54
CA PRO A 92 -3.40 -20.80 -14.42
C PRO A 92 -4.84 -20.43 -14.02
N GLY A 93 -5.82 -20.73 -14.85
CA GLY A 93 -7.24 -20.40 -14.61
C GLY A 93 -7.99 -21.36 -13.67
N ASP A 94 -7.44 -22.56 -13.48
CA ASP A 94 -8.06 -23.72 -12.83
C ASP A 94 -7.55 -23.97 -11.40
N ASN A 95 -6.39 -23.40 -11.04
CA ASN A 95 -5.76 -23.58 -9.74
C ASN A 95 -5.40 -22.23 -9.10
N ILE A 96 -6.13 -21.88 -8.04
CA ILE A 96 -5.98 -20.60 -7.31
C ILE A 96 -4.57 -20.45 -6.74
N GLU A 97 -4.01 -21.47 -6.09
CA GLU A 97 -2.68 -21.36 -5.47
C GLU A 97 -1.60 -21.10 -6.51
N LYS A 98 -1.63 -21.84 -7.62
CA LYS A 98 -0.69 -21.63 -8.73
C LYS A 98 -0.89 -20.28 -9.40
N ALA A 99 -2.13 -19.82 -9.57
CA ALA A 99 -2.42 -18.48 -10.08
C ALA A 99 -1.81 -17.38 -9.21
N TYR A 100 -1.92 -17.53 -7.88
CA TYR A 100 -1.36 -16.56 -6.94
C TYR A 100 0.17 -16.57 -6.92
N GLU A 101 0.81 -17.74 -6.99
CA GLU A 101 2.27 -17.83 -7.12
C GLU A 101 2.76 -17.26 -8.45
N HIS A 102 2.02 -17.44 -9.54
CA HIS A 102 2.28 -16.77 -10.82
C HIS A 102 2.17 -15.23 -10.68
N ILE A 103 1.07 -14.70 -10.16
CA ILE A 103 0.86 -13.26 -9.94
C ILE A 103 1.97 -12.65 -9.08
N LYS A 104 2.44 -13.38 -8.06
CA LYS A 104 3.51 -12.95 -7.14
C LYS A 104 4.85 -12.75 -7.84
N ILE A 105 5.08 -13.36 -9.01
CA ILE A 105 6.26 -13.10 -9.85
C ILE A 105 6.30 -11.63 -10.24
N PHE A 106 5.20 -11.08 -10.75
CA PHE A 106 5.13 -9.68 -11.15
C PHE A 106 5.39 -8.75 -9.97
N VAL A 107 4.68 -8.98 -8.86
CA VAL A 107 4.78 -8.17 -7.63
C VAL A 107 6.21 -8.20 -7.04
N SER A 108 6.89 -9.33 -7.16
CA SER A 108 8.24 -9.52 -6.60
C SER A 108 9.36 -9.11 -7.56
N SER A 109 9.02 -8.75 -8.80
CA SER A 109 9.97 -8.34 -9.84
C SER A 109 10.22 -6.83 -9.82
N TRP A 110 11.12 -6.37 -10.69
CA TRP A 110 11.33 -4.94 -10.95
C TRP A 110 10.28 -4.31 -11.87
N ALA A 111 9.39 -5.10 -12.49
CA ALA A 111 8.45 -4.58 -13.50
C ALA A 111 7.54 -3.46 -12.99
N PRO A 112 6.90 -3.54 -11.80
CA PRO A 112 6.11 -2.42 -11.29
C PRO A 112 6.92 -1.14 -11.15
N ALA A 113 8.14 -1.23 -10.60
CA ALA A 113 9.02 -0.10 -10.40
C ALA A 113 9.54 0.46 -11.73
N ALA A 114 9.90 -0.38 -12.70
CA ALA A 114 10.34 0.02 -14.02
C ALA A 114 9.23 0.77 -14.78
N LEU A 115 7.98 0.28 -14.74
CA LEU A 115 6.83 0.95 -15.34
C LEU A 115 6.58 2.33 -14.68
N VAL A 116 6.67 2.41 -13.35
CA VAL A 116 6.55 3.70 -12.65
C VAL A 116 7.72 4.63 -12.99
N MET A 117 8.95 4.12 -13.12
CA MET A 117 10.08 4.93 -13.58
C MET A 117 9.87 5.47 -15.00
N LEU A 118 9.33 4.65 -15.90
CA LEU A 118 8.96 5.07 -17.25
C LEU A 118 7.89 6.18 -17.20
N TYR A 119 6.91 6.04 -16.32
CA TYR A 119 5.89 7.07 -16.09
C TYR A 119 6.46 8.39 -15.52
N MET A 120 7.48 8.30 -14.67
CA MET A 120 8.17 9.46 -14.08
C MET A 120 9.22 10.07 -15.01
N SER A 121 9.39 9.55 -16.22
CA SER A 121 10.32 10.11 -17.20
C SER A 121 9.95 11.57 -17.53
N PRO A 122 10.94 12.48 -17.68
CA PRO A 122 10.67 13.84 -18.13
C PRO A 122 10.17 13.91 -19.58
N ASP A 123 10.35 12.84 -20.35
CA ASP A 123 9.80 12.71 -21.69
C ASP A 123 8.31 12.35 -21.64
N ASN A 124 7.48 13.22 -22.22
CA ASN A 124 6.03 13.03 -22.29
C ASN A 124 5.63 11.78 -23.08
N ALA A 125 6.42 11.38 -24.09
CA ALA A 125 6.15 10.17 -24.84
C ALA A 125 6.29 8.94 -23.93
N ASN A 126 7.42 8.83 -23.22
CA ASN A 126 7.67 7.77 -22.24
C ASN A 126 6.59 7.72 -21.15
N LYS A 127 6.22 8.90 -20.63
CA LYS A 127 5.13 9.02 -19.66
C LYS A 127 3.80 8.50 -20.20
N PHE A 128 3.45 8.86 -21.44
CA PHE A 128 2.23 8.39 -22.10
C PHE A 128 2.27 6.86 -22.31
N THR A 129 3.39 6.34 -22.83
CA THR A 129 3.62 4.90 -23.02
C THR A 129 3.38 4.12 -21.72
N ALA A 130 3.91 4.61 -20.59
CA ALA A 130 3.71 3.97 -19.29
C ALA A 130 2.27 4.08 -18.79
N ASP A 131 1.63 5.26 -18.91
CA ASP A 131 0.23 5.49 -18.50
C ASP A 131 -0.71 4.53 -19.24
N GLU A 132 -0.59 4.47 -20.58
CA GLU A 132 -1.37 3.58 -21.43
C GLU A 132 -1.14 2.12 -21.06
N SER A 133 0.12 1.71 -20.88
CA SER A 133 0.49 0.33 -20.55
C SER A 133 -0.09 -0.12 -19.22
N VAL A 134 0.04 0.69 -18.16
CA VAL A 134 -0.49 0.36 -16.83
C VAL A 134 -2.01 0.33 -16.84
N ARG A 135 -2.67 1.30 -17.51
CA ARG A 135 -4.13 1.32 -17.62
C ARG A 135 -4.67 0.10 -18.35
N SER A 136 -4.08 -0.23 -19.49
CA SER A 136 -4.46 -1.39 -20.30
C SER A 136 -4.30 -2.68 -19.50
N PHE A 137 -3.17 -2.86 -18.83
CA PHE A 137 -2.90 -4.05 -18.02
C PHE A 137 -3.90 -4.21 -16.86
N VAL A 138 -4.16 -3.15 -16.09
CA VAL A 138 -5.09 -3.19 -14.96
C VAL A 138 -6.53 -3.42 -15.41
N ASN A 139 -6.95 -2.81 -16.52
CA ASN A 139 -8.28 -3.03 -17.09
C ASN A 139 -8.48 -4.46 -17.59
N SER A 140 -7.40 -5.14 -17.99
CA SER A 140 -7.46 -6.52 -18.46
C SER A 140 -7.71 -7.55 -17.34
N PHE A 141 -7.53 -7.21 -16.07
CA PHE A 141 -7.72 -8.17 -14.98
C PHE A 141 -9.15 -8.72 -14.91
N THR A 142 -10.15 -7.85 -15.05
CA THR A 142 -11.56 -8.23 -14.94
C THR A 142 -12.12 -8.85 -16.22
N SER A 143 -11.51 -8.55 -17.38
CA SER A 143 -11.94 -9.08 -18.68
C SER A 143 -11.27 -10.40 -19.04
N MET A 144 -10.03 -10.63 -18.58
CA MET A 144 -9.24 -11.81 -18.97
C MET A 144 -9.15 -12.89 -17.91
N LEU A 145 -9.33 -12.57 -16.62
CA LEU A 145 -9.17 -13.55 -15.54
C LEU A 145 -10.52 -13.92 -14.89
N PRO A 146 -10.68 -15.18 -14.45
CA PRO A 146 -11.82 -15.57 -13.62
C PRO A 146 -11.92 -14.70 -12.35
N LYS A 147 -13.14 -14.40 -11.89
CA LYS A 147 -13.38 -13.51 -10.74
C LYS A 147 -12.54 -13.86 -9.50
N HIS A 148 -12.43 -15.16 -9.19
CA HIS A 148 -11.69 -15.65 -8.01
C HIS A 148 -10.16 -15.50 -8.15
N ILE A 149 -9.62 -15.39 -9.37
CA ILE A 149 -8.20 -15.10 -9.63
C ILE A 149 -7.96 -13.59 -9.72
N CYS A 150 -8.91 -12.83 -10.29
CA CYS A 150 -8.85 -11.38 -10.39
C CYS A 150 -8.61 -10.70 -9.03
N VAL A 151 -9.10 -11.31 -7.94
CA VAL A 151 -8.83 -10.88 -6.57
C VAL A 151 -7.33 -10.84 -6.26
N GLY A 152 -6.55 -11.82 -6.73
CA GLY A 152 -5.09 -11.86 -6.52
C GLY A 152 -4.36 -10.70 -7.21
N CYS A 153 -4.92 -10.15 -8.30
CA CYS A 153 -4.37 -8.99 -8.98
C CYS A 153 -4.46 -7.70 -8.15
N ALA A 154 -5.25 -7.67 -7.07
CA ALA A 154 -5.23 -6.57 -6.10
C ALA A 154 -3.81 -6.27 -5.59
N ARG A 155 -2.96 -7.29 -5.45
CA ARG A 155 -1.55 -7.12 -5.03
C ARG A 155 -0.71 -6.35 -6.04
N ILE A 156 -0.96 -6.57 -7.33
CA ILE A 156 -0.29 -5.82 -8.41
C ILE A 156 -0.70 -4.36 -8.35
N VAL A 157 -2.02 -4.10 -8.29
CA VAL A 157 -2.54 -2.72 -8.24
C VAL A 157 -2.09 -2.00 -6.97
N LEU A 158 -2.04 -2.71 -5.84
CA LEU A 158 -1.54 -2.19 -4.58
C LEU A 158 -0.06 -1.77 -4.69
N GLU A 159 0.77 -2.55 -5.38
CA GLU A 159 2.16 -2.20 -5.57
C GLU A 159 2.31 -0.95 -6.45
N PHE A 160 1.51 -0.81 -7.51
CA PHE A 160 1.45 0.44 -8.27
C PHE A 160 1.02 1.62 -7.41
N CYS A 161 -0.03 1.47 -6.57
CA CYS A 161 -0.46 2.54 -5.67
C CYS A 161 0.67 2.99 -4.74
N LYS A 162 1.42 2.06 -4.14
CA LYS A 162 2.55 2.38 -3.25
C LYS A 162 3.66 3.15 -3.97
N LEU A 163 4.03 2.70 -5.17
CA LEU A 163 5.10 3.29 -5.95
C LEU A 163 4.70 4.66 -6.50
N LEU A 164 3.51 4.77 -7.10
CA LEU A 164 2.99 6.01 -7.65
C LEU A 164 2.73 7.06 -6.57
N ARG A 165 2.19 6.69 -5.40
CA ARG A 165 2.03 7.64 -4.30
C ARG A 165 3.36 8.28 -3.90
N ARG A 166 4.42 7.47 -3.81
CA ARG A 166 5.76 7.95 -3.41
C ARG A 166 6.41 8.83 -4.48
N ALA A 167 6.15 8.55 -5.75
CA ALA A 167 6.83 9.21 -6.86
C ALA A 167 6.02 10.38 -7.45
N ALA A 168 4.70 10.23 -7.59
CA ALA A 168 3.77 11.17 -8.24
C ALA A 168 2.97 12.02 -7.25
N GLY A 169 2.67 11.47 -6.08
CA GLY A 169 1.75 12.07 -5.10
C GLY A 169 0.31 11.57 -5.23
N LEU A 170 -0.58 12.12 -4.40
CA LEU A 170 -1.98 11.68 -4.26
C LEU A 170 -2.91 12.21 -5.36
N ASP A 171 -2.59 13.37 -5.94
CA ASP A 171 -3.43 14.00 -6.98
C ASP A 171 -3.13 13.47 -8.39
N ASP A 172 -2.20 12.52 -8.52
CA ASP A 172 -1.78 11.98 -9.81
C ASP A 172 -2.90 11.15 -10.48
N ARG A 173 -3.04 11.29 -11.80
CA ARG A 173 -4.13 10.66 -12.56
C ARG A 173 -3.97 9.15 -12.68
N LEU A 174 -2.73 8.64 -12.74
CA LEU A 174 -2.48 7.21 -12.82
C LEU A 174 -2.61 6.58 -11.43
N TYR A 175 -2.12 7.27 -10.39
CA TYR A 175 -2.35 6.88 -9.00
C TYR A 175 -3.85 6.71 -8.70
N ASN A 176 -4.65 7.74 -8.99
CA ASN A 176 -6.09 7.73 -8.74
C ASN A 176 -6.81 6.62 -9.52
N PHE A 177 -6.38 6.35 -10.76
CA PHE A 177 -6.87 5.22 -11.53
C PHE A 177 -6.58 3.89 -10.84
N CYS A 178 -5.32 3.62 -10.47
CA CYS A 178 -4.96 2.38 -9.78
C CYS A 178 -5.71 2.24 -8.46
N ARG A 179 -5.83 3.32 -7.69
CA ARG A 179 -6.56 3.35 -6.42
C ARG A 179 -8.03 2.95 -6.60
N ASN A 180 -8.70 3.53 -7.60
CA ASN A 180 -10.10 3.22 -7.89
C ASN A 180 -10.26 1.77 -8.39
N SER A 181 -9.36 1.28 -9.23
CA SER A 181 -9.35 -0.11 -9.67
C SER A 181 -9.15 -1.08 -8.51
N LEU A 182 -8.27 -0.74 -7.56
CA LEU A 182 -8.04 -1.56 -6.37
C LEU A 182 -9.28 -1.58 -5.47
N GLY A 183 -9.93 -0.44 -5.28
CA GLY A 183 -11.21 -0.35 -4.57
C GLY A 183 -12.29 -1.24 -5.20
N ALA A 184 -12.46 -1.17 -6.52
CA ALA A 184 -13.42 -2.02 -7.23
C ALA A 184 -13.13 -3.53 -7.09
N ILE A 185 -11.85 -3.92 -7.12
CA ILE A 185 -11.45 -5.32 -6.87
C ILE A 185 -11.79 -5.70 -5.43
N VAL A 186 -11.48 -4.85 -4.44
CA VAL A 186 -11.78 -5.11 -3.02
C VAL A 186 -13.27 -5.19 -2.74
N ASP A 187 -14.09 -4.34 -3.34
CA ASP A 187 -15.55 -4.38 -3.20
C ASP A 187 -16.13 -5.68 -3.75
N SER A 188 -15.55 -6.21 -4.84
CA SER A 188 -15.95 -7.51 -5.39
C SER A 188 -15.69 -8.67 -4.41
N ILE A 189 -14.66 -8.57 -3.56
CA ILE A 189 -14.34 -9.53 -2.49
C ILE A 189 -15.38 -9.45 -1.37
N GLY A 190 -15.82 -8.24 -1.00
CA GLY A 190 -16.80 -8.02 0.08
C GLY A 190 -18.16 -8.69 -0.15
N ILE A 191 -18.47 -9.07 -1.39
CA ILE A 191 -19.67 -9.81 -1.79
C ILE A 191 -19.46 -11.34 -1.69
N ALA A 192 -18.21 -11.82 -1.72
CA ALA A 192 -17.86 -13.24 -1.64
C ALA A 192 -17.93 -13.78 -0.20
N ARG A 193 -19.15 -13.94 0.30
CA ARG A 193 -19.44 -14.71 1.52
C ARG A 193 -19.13 -16.19 1.26
N HIS A 194 -17.89 -16.70 1.32
CA HIS A 194 -17.61 -18.13 1.62
C HIS A 194 -16.10 -18.40 1.90
N THR A 195 -15.79 -18.59 3.19
CA THR A 195 -14.93 -19.60 3.85
C THR A 195 -13.63 -20.18 3.25
N LYS A 196 -13.05 -19.71 2.14
CA LYS A 196 -11.67 -20.12 1.75
C LYS A 196 -10.70 -18.99 1.34
N GLU A 197 -11.10 -17.73 1.48
CA GLU A 197 -10.32 -16.60 0.96
C GLU A 197 -9.55 -15.81 2.04
N LEU A 198 -8.72 -16.49 2.84
CA LEU A 198 -7.79 -15.82 3.77
C LEU A 198 -6.82 -14.87 3.02
N LEU A 199 -6.48 -15.22 1.76
CA LEU A 199 -5.65 -14.41 0.87
C LEU A 199 -6.32 -13.08 0.53
N ALA A 200 -7.62 -13.09 0.20
CA ALA A 200 -8.39 -11.89 -0.10
C ALA A 200 -8.53 -10.98 1.13
N LEU A 201 -8.67 -11.57 2.33
CA LEU A 201 -8.66 -10.85 3.61
C LEU A 201 -7.35 -10.12 3.85
N LYS A 202 -6.22 -10.79 3.58
CA LYS A 202 -4.89 -10.16 3.66
C LYS A 202 -4.78 -9.00 2.66
N ASP A 203 -5.37 -9.13 1.47
CA ASP A 203 -5.31 -8.08 0.45
C ASP A 203 -6.14 -6.84 0.83
N VAL A 204 -7.35 -7.01 1.40
CA VAL A 204 -8.14 -5.90 1.99
C VAL A 204 -7.39 -5.24 3.14
N PHE A 205 -6.81 -6.06 4.02
CA PHE A 205 -6.02 -5.58 5.16
C PHE A 205 -4.82 -4.73 4.70
N MET A 206 -4.06 -5.23 3.72
CA MET A 206 -2.91 -4.53 3.18
C MET A 206 -3.33 -3.26 2.44
N PHE A 207 -4.46 -3.26 1.73
CA PHE A 207 -4.98 -2.04 1.10
C PHE A 207 -5.30 -0.94 2.12
N VAL A 208 -5.99 -1.28 3.20
CA VAL A 208 -6.28 -0.33 4.29
C VAL A 208 -4.98 0.22 4.89
N CYS A 209 -4.07 -0.68 5.27
CA CYS A 209 -2.85 -0.28 5.98
C CYS A 209 -1.86 0.49 5.10
N GLU A 210 -1.77 0.16 3.82
CA GLU A 210 -0.75 0.71 2.93
C GLU A 210 -1.26 1.85 2.06
N VAL A 211 -2.57 1.99 1.84
CA VAL A 211 -3.17 3.05 1.01
C VAL A 211 -4.04 3.99 1.85
N VAL A 212 -5.11 3.45 2.43
CA VAL A 212 -6.18 4.26 3.06
C VAL A 212 -5.70 4.99 4.30
N VAL A 213 -5.01 4.32 5.23
CA VAL A 213 -4.53 4.97 6.46
C VAL A 213 -3.42 5.99 6.17
N PRO A 214 -2.39 5.71 5.34
CA PRO A 214 -1.37 6.70 5.05
C PRO A 214 -1.92 7.92 4.28
N GLU A 215 -2.93 7.77 3.42
CA GLU A 215 -3.64 8.89 2.79
C GLU A 215 -4.29 9.80 3.83
N LEU A 216 -5.07 9.20 4.74
CA LEU A 216 -5.69 9.95 5.82
C LEU A 216 -4.66 10.60 6.73
N SER A 217 -3.59 9.88 7.07
CA SER A 217 -2.48 10.41 7.84
C SER A 217 -1.84 11.61 7.17
N HIS A 218 -1.61 11.56 5.85
CA HIS A 218 -1.04 12.69 5.12
C HIS A 218 -2.00 13.89 5.09
N ALA A 219 -3.29 13.64 4.88
CA ALA A 219 -4.31 14.70 4.91
C ALA A 219 -4.41 15.37 6.29
N LEU A 220 -4.28 14.59 7.37
CA LEU A 220 -4.20 15.13 8.74
C LEU A 220 -2.91 15.93 8.98
N GLU A 221 -1.79 15.58 8.36
CA GLU A 221 -0.57 16.40 8.45
C GLU A 221 -0.74 17.75 7.72
N LEU A 222 -1.36 17.74 6.53
CA LEU A 222 -1.61 18.97 5.78
C LEU A 222 -2.63 19.88 6.49
N SER A 223 -3.65 19.31 7.12
CA SER A 223 -4.68 20.07 7.84
C SER A 223 -4.14 20.81 9.07
N LYS A 224 -2.92 20.50 9.52
CA LYS A 224 -2.24 21.20 10.62
C LYS A 224 -1.77 22.62 10.27
N GLY A 225 -1.82 23.02 8.99
CA GLY A 225 -1.29 24.28 8.45
C GLY A 225 -2.36 25.27 7.96
N SER A 226 -2.76 26.20 8.84
CA SER A 226 -3.58 27.41 8.56
C SER A 226 -5.04 27.22 8.13
N ILE A 227 -5.89 28.13 8.62
CA ILE A 227 -7.32 28.31 8.27
C ILE A 227 -7.48 28.84 6.83
N GLU A 228 -6.42 29.39 6.25
CA GLU A 228 -6.44 30.09 4.96
C GLU A 228 -6.00 29.22 3.77
N SER A 229 -5.47 28.01 4.03
CA SER A 229 -5.24 27.06 2.93
C SER A 229 -6.58 26.44 2.55
N THR A 230 -7.01 26.65 1.31
CA THR A 230 -8.28 26.17 0.73
C THR A 230 -8.40 24.63 0.68
N GLY A 231 -7.46 23.89 1.27
CA GLY A 231 -7.40 22.43 1.31
C GLY A 231 -7.69 21.89 2.70
N GLY A 232 -8.94 22.00 3.14
CA GLY A 232 -9.42 21.25 4.31
C GLY A 232 -9.33 19.73 4.09
N LEU A 233 -9.52 18.95 5.17
CA LEU A 233 -9.57 17.49 5.10
C LEU A 233 -10.66 17.04 4.10
N ALA A 234 -10.25 16.40 3.00
CA ALA A 234 -11.15 16.03 1.92
C ALA A 234 -12.17 14.97 2.38
N VAL A 235 -13.45 15.23 2.12
CA VAL A 235 -14.57 14.34 2.50
C VAL A 235 -14.43 12.95 1.87
N SER A 236 -13.88 12.87 0.65
CA SER A 236 -13.61 11.60 -0.03
C SER A 236 -12.63 10.70 0.74
N ILE A 237 -11.53 11.26 1.25
CA ILE A 237 -10.52 10.50 2.02
C ILE A 237 -11.13 9.91 3.29
N VAL A 238 -11.99 10.69 3.95
CA VAL A 238 -12.65 10.29 5.21
C VAL A 238 -13.73 9.25 4.95
N ARG A 239 -14.52 9.43 3.88
CA ARG A 239 -15.50 8.44 3.43
C ARG A 239 -14.81 7.11 3.13
N ASP A 240 -13.74 7.13 2.35
CA ASP A 240 -13.03 5.92 1.96
C ASP A 240 -12.44 5.23 3.20
N PHE A 241 -11.84 6.00 4.13
CA PHE A 241 -11.45 5.46 5.43
C PHE A 241 -12.61 4.76 6.15
N THR A 242 -13.77 5.39 6.28
CA THR A 242 -14.90 4.75 6.97
C THR A 242 -15.44 3.51 6.27
N GLU A 243 -15.52 3.51 4.94
CA GLU A 243 -16.06 2.41 4.15
C GLU A 243 -15.13 1.18 4.23
N TYR A 244 -13.83 1.36 3.99
CA TYR A 244 -12.86 0.26 4.05
C TYR A 244 -12.61 -0.22 5.47
N MET A 245 -12.64 0.66 6.48
CA MET A 245 -12.58 0.22 7.87
C MET A 245 -13.82 -0.58 8.29
N LEU A 246 -15.01 -0.23 7.79
CA LEU A 246 -16.22 -1.01 8.00
C LEU A 246 -16.11 -2.40 7.36
N ALA A 247 -15.61 -2.48 6.12
CA ALA A 247 -15.35 -3.75 5.45
C ALA A 247 -14.37 -4.60 6.27
N LEU A 248 -13.26 -4.00 6.72
CA LEU A 248 -12.26 -4.66 7.55
C LEU A 248 -12.84 -5.17 8.87
N LYS A 249 -13.69 -4.39 9.55
CA LYS A 249 -14.38 -4.83 10.79
C LYS A 249 -15.29 -6.04 10.54
N LYS A 250 -16.05 -6.07 9.44
CA LYS A 250 -16.90 -7.23 9.09
C LYS A 250 -16.04 -8.48 8.89
N VAL A 251 -14.92 -8.32 8.20
CA VAL A 251 -13.97 -9.38 7.88
C VAL A 251 -13.25 -9.89 9.12
N ILE A 252 -12.82 -9.01 10.02
CA ILE A 252 -12.21 -9.40 11.30
C ILE A 252 -13.23 -10.16 12.16
N ARG A 253 -14.50 -9.72 12.22
CA ARG A 253 -15.55 -10.41 12.99
C ARG A 253 -15.88 -11.79 12.44
N SER A 254 -15.90 -11.97 11.12
CA SER A 254 -16.21 -13.27 10.52
C SER A 254 -15.15 -14.31 10.84
N GLN A 255 -13.86 -13.95 10.84
CA GLN A 255 -12.76 -14.87 11.17
C GLN A 255 -12.80 -15.38 12.63
N ILE A 256 -13.25 -14.55 13.56
CA ILE A 256 -13.38 -14.92 14.99
C ILE A 256 -14.37 -16.08 15.18
N LEU A 257 -15.40 -16.17 14.32
CA LEU A 257 -16.44 -17.18 14.42
C LEU A 257 -15.97 -18.58 13.98
N PHE A 258 -14.91 -18.68 13.17
CA PHE A 258 -14.52 -19.94 12.50
C PHE A 258 -13.32 -20.67 13.11
N GLY A 259 -12.65 -20.12 14.12
CA GLY A 259 -11.73 -20.87 15.00
C GLY A 259 -10.68 -21.73 14.31
N THR A 260 -10.14 -21.32 13.16
CA THR A 260 -9.17 -22.14 12.41
C THR A 260 -7.72 -21.93 12.86
N SER A 261 -6.90 -22.96 12.60
CA SER A 261 -5.46 -23.07 12.90
C SER A 261 -4.55 -21.99 12.26
N GLU A 262 -5.10 -21.03 11.51
CA GLU A 262 -4.40 -19.91 10.84
C GLU A 262 -4.28 -18.65 11.73
N ALA A 263 -4.55 -18.79 13.02
CA ALA A 263 -4.63 -17.72 14.03
C ALA A 263 -3.34 -16.87 14.22
N VAL A 264 -2.18 -17.29 13.71
CA VAL A 264 -0.91 -16.55 13.83
C VAL A 264 -0.82 -15.42 12.80
N CYS A 265 -1.14 -15.68 11.53
CA CYS A 265 -1.08 -14.68 10.45
C CYS A 265 -2.08 -13.55 10.69
N VAL A 266 -3.31 -13.88 11.09
CA VAL A 266 -4.35 -12.90 11.41
C VAL A 266 -3.97 -12.05 12.63
N ARG A 267 -3.29 -12.65 13.63
CA ARG A 267 -2.81 -11.94 14.81
C ARG A 267 -1.72 -10.93 14.47
N GLU A 268 -0.77 -11.27 13.60
CA GLU A 268 0.26 -10.34 13.13
C GLU A 268 -0.35 -9.16 12.35
N CYS A 269 -1.32 -9.44 11.48
CA CYS A 269 -2.09 -8.39 10.81
C CYS A 269 -2.78 -7.48 11.83
N ILE A 270 -3.56 -8.03 12.78
CA ILE A 270 -4.24 -7.22 13.79
C ILE A 270 -3.26 -6.35 14.59
N LYS A 271 -2.08 -6.87 14.96
CA LYS A 271 -1.03 -6.10 15.64
C LYS A 271 -0.51 -4.95 14.77
N TYR A 272 -0.24 -5.20 13.49
CA TYR A 272 0.22 -4.18 12.55
C TYR A 272 -0.82 -3.06 12.38
N LEU A 273 -2.10 -3.42 12.21
CA LEU A 273 -3.20 -2.46 12.11
C LEU A 273 -3.34 -1.64 13.39
N HIS A 274 -3.27 -2.28 14.55
CA HIS A 274 -3.31 -1.58 15.82
C HIS A 274 -2.23 -0.49 15.91
N ARG A 275 -0.98 -0.84 15.54
CA ARG A 275 0.14 0.12 15.54
C ARG A 275 -0.10 1.30 14.60
N ILE A 276 -0.59 1.04 13.39
CA ILE A 276 -0.87 2.07 12.39
C ILE A 276 -2.01 3.00 12.83
N LEU A 277 -3.10 2.43 13.37
CA LEU A 277 -4.23 3.21 13.86
C LEU A 277 -3.85 4.03 15.10
N TYR A 278 -2.91 3.55 15.91
CA TYR A 278 -2.40 4.29 17.06
C TYR A 278 -1.57 5.52 16.62
N ASP A 279 -0.67 5.36 15.64
CA ASP A 279 0.06 6.50 15.04
C ASP A 279 -0.90 7.54 14.43
N LEU A 280 -2.00 7.08 13.83
CA LEU A 280 -3.05 7.95 13.32
C LEU A 280 -3.77 8.71 14.45
N LEU A 281 -3.99 8.07 15.60
CA LEU A 281 -4.58 8.67 16.79
C LEU A 281 -3.69 9.78 17.37
N ASP A 282 -2.38 9.56 17.45
CA ASP A 282 -1.40 10.55 17.92
C ASP A 282 -1.43 11.81 17.02
N LYS A 283 -1.50 11.60 15.70
CA LYS A 283 -1.66 12.70 14.73
C LYS A 283 -2.97 13.43 14.91
N MET A 284 -4.04 12.67 15.18
CA MET A 284 -5.36 13.23 15.45
C MET A 284 -5.36 14.09 16.72
N GLU A 285 -4.71 13.63 17.79
CA GLU A 285 -4.52 14.39 19.02
C GLU A 285 -3.89 15.75 18.76
N LEU A 286 -2.82 15.77 17.94
CA LEU A 286 -2.15 17.00 17.59
C LEU A 286 -3.06 17.95 16.80
N CYS A 287 -3.89 17.41 15.91
CA CYS A 287 -4.90 18.19 15.18
C CYS A 287 -5.96 18.77 16.12
N LEU A 288 -6.42 18.01 17.10
CA LEU A 288 -7.40 18.46 18.09
C LEU A 288 -6.83 19.53 19.04
N LYS A 289 -5.59 19.37 19.52
CA LYS A 289 -4.90 20.38 20.34
C LYS A 289 -4.78 21.72 19.62
N LYS A 290 -4.36 21.70 18.35
CA LYS A 290 -4.32 22.91 17.51
C LYS A 290 -5.70 23.54 17.33
N LEU A 291 -6.75 22.71 17.20
CA LEU A 291 -8.12 23.19 17.11
C LEU A 291 -8.58 23.82 18.44
N GLU A 292 -8.22 23.24 19.59
CA GLU A 292 -8.46 23.82 20.91
C GLU A 292 -7.71 25.14 21.09
N ASP A 293 -6.43 25.24 20.71
CA ASP A 293 -5.65 26.49 20.72
C ASP A 293 -6.33 27.58 19.86
N GLN A 294 -6.81 27.22 18.67
CA GLN A 294 -7.51 28.15 17.77
C GLN A 294 -8.89 28.58 18.27
N LEU A 295 -9.58 27.72 19.03
CA LEU A 295 -10.85 28.06 19.69
C LEU A 295 -10.62 28.90 20.95
N GLY A 296 -9.58 28.59 21.74
CA GLY A 296 -9.16 29.35 22.92
C GLY A 296 -8.67 30.76 22.59
N LEU A 297 -8.06 30.97 21.42
CA LEU A 297 -7.72 32.31 20.91
C LEU A 297 -8.94 33.14 20.46
N LYS A 298 -10.13 32.54 20.35
CA LYS A 298 -11.35 33.17 19.78
C LYS A 298 -12.39 33.60 20.82
N GLU A 299 -12.14 33.46 22.12
CA GLU A 299 -13.01 34.05 23.15
C GLU A 299 -12.98 35.60 23.16
N ILE A 300 -12.16 36.24 22.32
CA ILE A 300 -12.18 37.70 22.11
C ILE A 300 -12.54 38.01 20.65
N GLY A 301 -13.84 38.09 20.36
CA GLY A 301 -14.35 38.85 19.22
C GLY A 301 -14.99 38.05 18.09
N LYS A 302 -16.33 38.02 18.12
CA LYS A 302 -17.29 37.93 17.00
C LYS A 302 -17.03 36.88 15.90
N GLY A 303 -17.79 35.79 16.02
CA GLY A 303 -18.52 35.15 14.91
C GLY A 303 -17.77 34.96 13.59
N LYS A 304 -16.96 33.90 13.51
CA LYS A 304 -16.63 33.26 12.23
C LYS A 304 -17.29 31.88 12.16
N PRO A 305 -17.74 31.43 10.97
CA PRO A 305 -18.52 30.21 10.82
C PRO A 305 -17.71 28.98 11.25
N ILE A 306 -18.40 28.02 11.86
CA ILE A 306 -17.88 26.68 12.11
C ILE A 306 -17.36 26.14 10.78
N VAL A 307 -16.08 25.82 10.77
CA VAL A 307 -15.38 25.36 9.59
C VAL A 307 -15.92 23.97 9.20
N PRO A 308 -16.58 23.79 8.03
CA PRO A 308 -17.35 22.57 7.73
C PRO A 308 -16.53 21.28 7.78
N TRP A 309 -15.23 21.34 7.46
CA TRP A 309 -14.36 20.16 7.46
C TRP A 309 -13.98 19.67 8.86
N TRP A 310 -14.20 20.45 9.93
CA TRP A 310 -13.96 19.97 11.31
C TRP A 310 -14.93 18.85 11.71
N SER A 311 -16.12 18.81 11.12
CA SER A 311 -17.06 17.69 11.29
C SER A 311 -16.46 16.34 10.85
N GLN A 312 -15.50 16.36 9.93
CA GLN A 312 -14.81 15.16 9.46
C GLN A 312 -13.92 14.55 10.54
N TYR A 313 -13.39 15.35 11.46
CA TYR A 313 -12.62 14.86 12.59
C TYR A 313 -13.45 13.96 13.50
N LEU A 314 -14.71 14.34 13.75
CA LEU A 314 -15.65 13.52 14.50
C LEU A 314 -15.95 12.19 13.81
N VAL A 315 -16.05 12.18 12.48
CA VAL A 315 -16.29 10.95 11.70
C VAL A 315 -15.12 9.98 11.87
N ILE A 316 -13.88 10.46 11.75
CA ILE A 316 -12.67 9.67 11.96
C ILE A 316 -12.62 9.12 13.40
N LEU A 317 -12.84 9.98 14.40
CA LEU A 317 -12.81 9.59 15.82
C LEU A 317 -13.86 8.53 16.15
N LYS A 318 -15.09 8.67 15.62
CA LYS A 318 -16.15 7.67 15.80
C LYS A 318 -15.73 6.31 15.25
N GLU A 319 -15.11 6.29 14.07
CA GLU A 319 -14.66 5.06 13.45
C GLU A 319 -13.48 4.43 14.21
N LEU A 320 -12.47 5.23 14.59
CA LEU A 320 -11.35 4.80 15.43
C LEU A 320 -11.81 4.23 16.78
N ASN A 321 -12.80 4.87 17.43
CA ASN A 321 -13.40 4.35 18.66
C ASN A 321 -14.12 3.01 18.44
N SER A 322 -14.86 2.89 17.33
CA SER A 322 -15.55 1.65 16.95
C SER A 322 -14.56 0.48 16.82
N ILE A 323 -13.41 0.71 16.19
CA ILE A 323 -12.36 -0.30 16.01
C ILE A 323 -11.61 -0.58 17.32
N SER A 324 -11.34 0.44 18.13
CA SER A 324 -10.73 0.26 19.45
C SER A 324 -11.57 -0.66 20.34
N LYS A 325 -12.90 -0.51 20.33
CA LYS A 325 -13.82 -1.42 21.03
C LYS A 325 -13.76 -2.84 20.49
N LEU A 326 -13.60 -3.00 19.17
CA LEU A 326 -13.36 -4.31 18.56
C LEU A 326 -12.09 -4.93 19.15
N PHE A 327 -10.98 -4.20 19.22
CA PHE A 327 -9.72 -4.66 19.81
C PHE A 327 -9.83 -5.04 21.30
N LYS A 328 -10.62 -4.31 22.09
CA LYS A 328 -10.88 -4.65 23.51
C LYS A 328 -11.60 -6.00 23.69
N GLY A 329 -12.45 -6.38 22.72
CA GLY A 329 -13.18 -7.64 22.73
C GLY A 329 -12.32 -8.89 22.51
N PHE A 330 -11.04 -8.76 22.13
CA PHE A 330 -10.16 -9.90 21.82
C PHE A 330 -9.51 -10.58 23.03
N GLY A 331 -9.76 -10.09 24.25
CA GLY A 331 -9.23 -10.70 25.49
C GLY A 331 -7.70 -10.60 25.63
N GLU A 332 -7.23 -10.89 26.85
CA GLU A 332 -5.90 -10.60 27.39
C GLU A 332 -4.73 -11.39 26.75
N GLY A 333 -5.00 -12.21 25.72
CA GLY A 333 -4.01 -13.07 25.08
C GLY A 333 -3.52 -12.65 23.68
N LEU A 334 -4.10 -11.63 23.03
CA LEU A 334 -3.79 -11.27 21.63
C LEU A 334 -2.84 -10.08 21.46
N LEU A 335 -2.94 -9.10 22.36
CA LEU A 335 -2.12 -7.90 22.41
C LEU A 335 -1.51 -7.86 23.82
N ALA A 336 -0.20 -7.67 23.96
CA ALA A 336 0.41 -7.50 25.27
C ALA A 336 -0.34 -6.37 26.01
N GLU A 337 -0.77 -6.65 27.24
CA GLU A 337 -1.77 -5.86 27.96
C GLU A 337 -1.44 -4.37 28.09
N ASP A 338 -0.15 -4.02 28.03
CA ASP A 338 0.31 -2.66 28.31
C ASP A 338 0.28 -1.70 27.09
N GLU A 339 0.44 -2.17 25.85
CA GLU A 339 0.52 -1.27 24.69
C GLU A 339 -0.84 -0.99 24.04
N ALA A 340 -1.78 -1.96 24.07
CA ALA A 340 -3.07 -1.82 23.40
C ALA A 340 -4.17 -1.17 24.25
N LYS A 341 -4.16 -1.43 25.57
CA LYS A 341 -5.18 -0.89 26.50
C LYS A 341 -4.89 0.58 26.86
N LYS A 342 -3.62 0.97 27.02
CA LYS A 342 -3.25 2.33 27.47
C LYS A 342 -3.51 3.40 26.40
N GLY A 343 -3.09 3.19 25.16
CA GLY A 343 -3.15 4.22 24.13
C GLY A 343 -4.56 4.74 23.78
N PHE A 344 -5.42 3.88 23.24
CA PHE A 344 -6.76 4.29 22.79
C PHE A 344 -7.70 4.66 23.94
N THR A 345 -7.63 3.94 25.07
CA THR A 345 -8.51 4.21 26.22
C THR A 345 -8.17 5.54 26.86
N VAL A 346 -6.88 5.83 27.09
CA VAL A 346 -6.43 7.12 27.64
C VAL A 346 -6.81 8.27 26.71
N PHE A 347 -6.66 8.10 25.39
CA PHE A 347 -7.02 9.13 24.43
C PHE A 347 -8.53 9.44 24.42
N PHE A 348 -9.41 8.44 24.33
CA PHE A 348 -10.86 8.68 24.34
C PHE A 348 -11.40 9.10 25.72
N ASP A 349 -10.70 8.76 26.80
CA ASP A 349 -11.02 9.24 28.14
C ASP A 349 -10.43 10.62 28.46
N SER A 350 -9.54 11.14 27.59
CA SER A 350 -8.92 12.46 27.74
C SER A 350 -9.94 13.60 27.67
N GLY A 351 -9.63 14.71 28.34
CA GLY A 351 -10.52 15.87 28.42
C GLY A 351 -10.84 16.49 27.06
N ILE A 352 -9.94 16.42 26.08
CA ILE A 352 -10.12 17.02 24.75
C ILE A 352 -11.21 16.26 23.97
N CYS A 353 -11.18 14.92 23.98
CA CYS A 353 -12.21 14.11 23.33
C CYS A 353 -13.58 14.16 24.03
N LYS A 354 -13.65 14.53 25.31
CA LYS A 354 -14.92 14.71 26.04
C LYS A 354 -15.54 16.10 25.85
N LYS A 355 -14.73 17.11 25.51
CA LYS A 355 -15.17 18.49 25.24
C LYS A 355 -15.73 18.67 23.82
N ILE A 356 -15.30 17.83 22.88
CA ILE A 356 -15.72 17.81 21.46
C ILE A 356 -16.83 16.77 21.30
#